data_AF-A0AA35QZK9-F1
#
_entry.id   AF-A0AA35QZK9-F1
#
_cell.length_a   1.000
_cell.length_b   1.000
_cell.length_c   1.000
_cell.angle_alpha   90.00
_cell.angle_beta   90.00
_cell.angle_gamma   90.00
#
_symmetry.space_group_name_H-M   'P 1'
#
loop_
_entity.id
_entity.type
_entity.pdbx_description
1 polymer ?
#
loop_
_entity_poly.entity_id
_entity_poly.type
_entity_poly.pdbx_seq_one_letter_code
_entity_poly.pdbx_strand_id
1 'polypeptide(L)'
;MDRMESGDDDVASSVFSMCTSGDAKSLKALYLREPYVTSIIQQTHKGEPSSKRIAEKTLYASALRGHYETTQFLLEKGANPNASTALGTPIYAAVKSGSLEMVKLLIKYDANYRIKGGFSPVYIACIEGKLPILKYLVNIGADLFSFDNPPLVFTACSAGKLDVLNYLMDEMDYDIHRTMHGEDALRTDGRDTLLYTACQRGKTDVAQYLMSQGAYITQTITNTFPQIIKALLRDKFRAVGKPDPIQLYQARLKEMGLAEIPWGVLADYTPCLTRLELRSNYLTSLPDKIFQLPALKNLDISHNRLPEVCQEDVLWECRSLTDFDASHNQITYVPSGLFQVPQLTNVQLSYNLLSHLPGDPDDPSAQTSTGLPADIKWVCEKMKRLDLSHNRLHSLPDTFTDLRRLNVLMLSHNSLKELPPSCSWGCINLVQLDCTMNQLTDLPIGCANSWMHSLERLHLAHNRFSQISRNITELMHLTVLDLSHNQISSLPPVRTVLT
;
A
#
# COMPACT_ATOMS: atom_id res chain seq x y z
N MET A 1 -19.75 34.32 64.32
CA MET A 1 -19.03 33.41 63.42
C MET A 1 -19.58 33.52 61.99
N ASP A 2 -20.88 33.79 61.81
CA ASP A 2 -21.55 33.90 60.50
C ASP A 2 -21.19 35.09 59.58
N ARG A 3 -20.43 36.10 60.03
CA ARG A 3 -20.01 37.24 59.16
C ARG A 3 -18.71 37.00 58.39
N MET A 4 -17.93 35.99 58.74
CA MET A 4 -16.70 35.63 58.01
C MET A 4 -17.02 34.75 56.78
N GLU A 5 -18.07 33.92 56.86
CA GLU A 5 -18.43 32.95 55.82
C GLU A 5 -18.84 33.59 54.48
N SER A 6 -19.53 34.75 54.48
CA SER A 6 -19.92 35.41 53.22
C SER A 6 -18.78 36.15 52.53
N GLY A 7 -17.78 36.64 53.30
CA GLY A 7 -16.65 37.40 52.77
C GLY A 7 -15.61 36.51 52.10
N ASP A 8 -15.38 35.31 52.66
CA ASP A 8 -14.39 34.36 52.17
C ASP A 8 -14.77 33.77 50.80
N ASP A 9 -16.08 33.51 50.56
CA ASP A 9 -16.59 33.05 49.27
C ASP A 9 -16.51 34.15 48.17
N ASP A 10 -16.69 35.42 48.54
CA ASP A 10 -16.53 36.58 47.63
C ASP A 10 -15.06 36.78 47.24
N VAL A 11 -14.13 36.61 48.19
CA VAL A 11 -12.68 36.67 47.93
C VAL A 11 -12.26 35.51 47.03
N ALA A 12 -12.71 34.29 47.31
CA ALA A 12 -12.40 33.12 46.48
C ALA A 12 -12.95 33.26 45.05
N SER A 13 -14.17 33.79 44.90
CA SER A 13 -14.77 34.10 43.60
C SER A 13 -14.01 35.20 42.85
N SER A 14 -13.53 36.22 43.56
CA SER A 14 -12.70 37.29 43.00
C SER A 14 -11.36 36.76 42.50
N VAL A 15 -10.68 35.91 43.29
CA VAL A 15 -9.45 35.22 42.87
C VAL A 15 -9.71 34.37 41.62
N PHE A 16 -10.82 33.63 41.58
CA PHE A 16 -11.21 32.85 40.40
C PHE A 16 -11.43 33.72 39.16
N SER A 17 -12.15 34.82 39.30
CA SER A 17 -12.41 35.77 38.23
C SER A 17 -11.10 36.38 37.69
N MET A 18 -10.22 36.85 38.57
CA MET A 18 -8.92 37.43 38.19
C MET A 18 -8.00 36.42 37.50
N CYS A 19 -7.98 35.17 37.99
CA CYS A 19 -7.20 34.11 37.34
C CYS A 19 -7.76 33.74 35.96
N THR A 20 -9.08 33.82 35.79
CA THR A 20 -9.78 33.53 34.54
C THR A 20 -9.63 34.67 33.53
N SER A 21 -9.61 35.92 33.98
CA SER A 21 -9.42 37.10 33.12
C SER A 21 -7.96 37.39 32.80
N GLY A 22 -7.01 36.82 33.55
CA GLY A 22 -5.58 37.06 33.38
C GLY A 22 -5.09 38.34 34.05
N ASP A 23 -5.85 38.91 34.99
CA ASP A 23 -5.50 40.14 35.70
C ASP A 23 -4.48 39.87 36.83
N ALA A 24 -3.24 39.61 36.43
CA ALA A 24 -2.12 39.39 37.35
C ALA A 24 -1.86 40.58 38.27
N LYS A 25 -2.17 41.82 37.83
CA LYS A 25 -1.94 43.03 38.63
C LYS A 25 -2.91 43.09 39.81
N SER A 26 -4.21 42.93 39.55
CA SER A 26 -5.22 42.91 40.62
C SER A 26 -5.06 41.70 41.52
N LEU A 27 -4.69 40.54 40.97
CA LEU A 27 -4.41 39.34 41.78
C LEU A 27 -3.25 39.57 42.76
N LYS A 28 -2.14 40.19 42.29
CA LYS A 28 -1.00 40.57 43.15
C LYS A 28 -1.39 41.59 44.21
N ALA A 29 -2.23 42.56 43.85
CA ALA A 29 -2.72 43.56 44.80
C ALA A 29 -3.64 42.94 45.87
N LEU A 30 -4.52 42.03 45.49
CA LEU A 30 -5.42 41.32 46.39
C LEU A 30 -4.63 40.40 47.33
N TYR A 31 -3.62 39.69 46.81
CA TYR A 31 -2.73 38.83 47.59
C TYR A 31 -2.01 39.58 48.73
N LEU A 32 -1.63 40.84 48.51
CA LEU A 32 -0.98 41.67 49.54
C LEU A 32 -1.94 42.21 50.60
N ARG A 33 -3.23 42.32 50.28
CA ARG A 33 -4.25 42.91 51.15
C ARG A 33 -5.00 41.87 51.99
N GLU A 34 -5.21 40.68 51.43
CA GLU A 34 -6.07 39.64 52.01
C GLU A 34 -5.26 38.37 52.33
N PRO A 35 -4.97 38.09 53.63
CA PRO A 35 -4.21 36.90 54.03
C PRO A 35 -4.85 35.58 53.60
N TYR A 36 -6.19 35.54 53.52
CA TYR A 36 -6.96 34.37 53.09
C TYR A 36 -6.60 33.89 51.68
N VAL A 37 -6.17 34.80 50.79
CA VAL A 37 -5.71 34.45 49.43
C VAL A 37 -4.51 33.51 49.45
N THR A 38 -3.61 33.67 50.42
CA THR A 38 -2.46 32.75 50.58
C THR A 38 -2.95 31.35 50.91
N SER A 39 -3.93 31.22 51.80
CA SER A 39 -4.51 29.93 52.17
C SER A 39 -5.27 29.28 51.01
N ILE A 40 -5.95 30.07 50.17
CA ILE A 40 -6.56 29.58 48.92
C ILE A 40 -5.47 29.03 47.98
N ILE A 41 -4.44 29.83 47.69
CA ILE A 41 -3.39 29.44 46.73
C ILE A 41 -2.63 28.19 47.20
N GLN A 42 -2.20 28.16 48.46
CA GLN A 42 -1.34 27.09 49.00
C GLN A 42 -2.11 25.84 49.43
N GLN A 43 -3.45 25.87 49.39
CA GLN A 43 -4.30 24.76 49.83
C GLN A 43 -4.02 24.32 51.29
N THR A 44 -3.63 25.25 52.17
CA THR A 44 -3.21 24.97 53.56
C THR A 44 -4.39 24.88 54.55
N HIS A 45 -5.57 25.39 54.19
CA HIS A 45 -6.78 25.18 54.99
C HIS A 45 -7.35 23.77 54.78
N LYS A 46 -7.12 22.88 55.74
CA LYS A 46 -7.67 21.52 55.81
C LYS A 46 -9.20 21.45 56.03
N GLY A 47 -9.93 22.58 56.04
CA GLY A 47 -11.29 22.68 56.58
C GLY A 47 -12.44 22.72 55.58
N GLU A 48 -12.27 23.24 54.36
CA GLU A 48 -13.40 23.55 53.48
C GLU A 48 -13.32 22.94 52.07
N PRO A 49 -14.33 22.15 51.65
CA PRO A 49 -14.38 21.57 50.29
C PRO A 49 -14.49 22.61 49.16
N SER A 50 -15.02 23.81 49.44
CA SER A 50 -15.25 24.89 48.47
C SER A 50 -13.95 25.57 48.05
N SER A 51 -13.15 26.02 49.02
CA SER A 51 -11.88 26.75 48.78
C SER A 51 -10.82 25.89 48.08
N LYS A 52 -10.68 24.61 48.45
CA LYS A 52 -9.83 23.64 47.74
C LYS A 52 -10.20 23.52 46.26
N ARG A 53 -11.50 23.40 45.97
CA ARG A 53 -12.03 23.26 44.61
C ARG A 53 -11.84 24.52 43.78
N ILE A 54 -11.83 25.69 44.40
CA ILE A 54 -11.56 26.98 43.73
C ILE A 54 -10.08 27.14 43.40
N ALA A 55 -9.18 26.75 44.31
CA ALA A 55 -7.73 26.78 44.09
C ALA A 55 -7.28 25.86 42.94
N GLU A 56 -7.80 24.64 42.88
CA GLU A 56 -7.49 23.70 41.78
C GLU A 56 -8.03 24.22 40.44
N LYS A 57 -9.24 24.81 40.45
CA LYS A 57 -9.87 25.40 39.26
C LYS A 57 -9.16 26.68 38.79
N THR A 58 -8.58 27.49 39.68
CA THR A 58 -7.91 28.74 39.32
C THR A 58 -6.63 28.51 38.54
N LEU A 59 -5.76 27.62 39.03
CA LEU A 59 -4.54 27.28 38.31
C LEU A 59 -4.87 26.63 36.96
N TYR A 60 -5.82 25.70 36.93
CA TYR A 60 -6.31 25.09 35.69
C TYR A 60 -6.85 26.14 34.71
N ALA A 61 -7.71 27.07 35.16
CA ALA A 61 -8.32 28.07 34.29
C ALA A 61 -7.30 29.07 33.71
N SER A 62 -6.34 29.52 34.52
CA SER A 62 -5.26 30.41 34.05
C SER A 62 -4.37 29.70 33.00
N ALA A 63 -4.01 28.44 33.23
CA ALA A 63 -3.24 27.63 32.28
C ALA A 63 -3.99 27.36 30.97
N LEU A 64 -5.30 27.04 31.06
CA LEU A 64 -6.15 26.79 29.89
C LEU A 64 -6.32 28.02 29.00
N ARG A 65 -6.32 29.21 29.60
CA ARG A 65 -6.46 30.48 28.87
C ARG A 65 -5.12 31.07 28.44
N GLY A 66 -4.01 30.45 28.81
CA GLY A 66 -2.66 30.88 28.44
C GLY A 66 -2.15 32.10 29.22
N HIS A 67 -2.72 32.41 30.39
CA HIS A 67 -2.37 33.58 31.20
C HIS A 67 -1.06 33.37 31.96
N TYR A 68 0.06 33.47 31.26
CA TYR A 68 1.40 33.11 31.76
C TYR A 68 1.78 33.81 33.06
N GLU A 69 1.63 35.13 33.15
CA GLU A 69 2.03 35.91 34.33
C GLU A 69 1.20 35.55 35.57
N THR A 70 -0.08 35.29 35.37
CA THR A 70 -1.00 34.85 36.42
C THR A 70 -0.64 33.46 36.90
N THR A 71 -0.45 32.50 35.99
CA THR A 71 -0.07 31.13 36.32
C THR A 71 1.30 31.10 37.02
N GLN A 72 2.27 31.86 36.51
CA GLN A 72 3.59 32.00 37.13
C GLN A 72 3.46 32.52 38.56
N PHE A 73 2.67 33.58 38.78
CA PHE A 73 2.45 34.11 40.12
C PHE A 73 1.83 33.09 41.07
N LEU A 74 0.82 32.34 40.63
CA LEU A 74 0.21 31.28 41.43
C LEU A 74 1.23 30.21 41.85
N LEU A 75 2.06 29.75 40.91
CA LEU A 75 3.11 28.75 41.16
C LEU A 75 4.20 29.28 42.11
N GLU A 76 4.66 30.52 41.92
CA GLU A 76 5.61 31.20 42.82
C GLU A 76 5.09 31.32 44.25
N LYS A 77 3.76 31.39 44.42
CA LYS A 77 3.10 31.46 45.74
C LYS A 77 2.75 30.10 46.33
N GLY A 78 3.12 29.01 45.68
CA GLY A 78 2.97 27.65 46.19
C GLY A 78 1.69 26.94 45.76
N ALA A 79 1.04 27.38 44.66
CA ALA A 79 -0.04 26.61 44.06
C ALA A 79 0.46 25.22 43.64
N ASN A 80 -0.34 24.19 43.93
CA ASN A 80 0.02 22.82 43.56
C ASN A 80 -0.02 22.64 42.01
N PRO A 81 1.13 22.45 41.34
CA PRO A 81 1.22 22.27 39.88
C PRO A 81 0.49 21.00 39.39
N ASN A 82 0.28 20.04 40.29
CA ASN A 82 -0.35 18.75 40.08
C ASN A 82 -1.79 18.69 40.59
N ALA A 83 -2.40 19.85 40.90
CA ALA A 83 -3.82 19.96 41.19
C ALA A 83 -4.62 19.24 40.09
N SER A 84 -5.57 18.38 40.46
CA SER A 84 -6.40 17.65 39.49
C SER A 84 -7.85 18.07 39.65
N THR A 85 -8.46 18.46 38.54
CA THR A 85 -9.90 18.77 38.48
C THR A 85 -10.62 17.65 37.73
N ALA A 86 -11.96 17.68 37.72
CA ALA A 86 -12.75 16.81 36.86
C ALA A 86 -12.45 16.98 35.35
N LEU A 87 -11.77 18.06 34.95
CA LEU A 87 -11.38 18.36 33.57
C LEU A 87 -9.92 18.00 33.27
N GLY A 88 -9.13 17.62 34.29
CA GLY A 88 -7.70 17.31 34.17
C GLY A 88 -6.80 18.22 35.02
N THR A 89 -5.49 18.14 34.76
CA THR A 89 -4.42 18.88 35.46
C THR A 89 -4.08 20.21 34.78
N PRO A 90 -3.38 21.14 35.45
CA PRO A 90 -2.87 22.37 34.85
C PRO A 90 -2.04 22.11 33.59
N ILE A 91 -1.19 21.08 33.58
CA ILE A 91 -0.39 20.74 32.39
C ILE A 91 -1.29 20.27 31.23
N TYR A 92 -2.33 19.48 31.50
CA TYR A 92 -3.32 19.11 30.49
C TYR A 92 -4.01 20.35 29.89
N ALA A 93 -4.40 21.31 30.73
CA ALA A 93 -4.95 22.59 30.31
C ALA A 93 -3.97 23.41 29.45
N ALA A 94 -2.70 23.47 29.83
CA ALA A 94 -1.65 24.16 29.07
C ALA A 94 -1.38 23.53 27.70
N VAL A 95 -1.40 22.20 27.60
CA VAL A 95 -1.30 21.52 26.30
C VAL A 95 -2.54 21.82 25.46
N LYS A 96 -3.74 21.73 26.04
CA LYS A 96 -4.99 22.03 25.34
C LYS A 96 -5.03 23.46 24.79
N SER A 97 -4.52 24.43 25.55
CA SER A 97 -4.39 25.82 25.09
C SER A 97 -3.37 26.01 23.97
N GLY A 98 -2.42 25.08 23.84
CA GLY A 98 -1.35 25.12 22.84
C GLY A 98 -0.16 26.00 23.24
N SER A 99 -0.06 26.39 24.52
CA SER A 99 1.04 27.21 25.01
C SER A 99 2.24 26.37 25.47
N LEU A 100 3.23 26.22 24.59
CA LEU A 100 4.48 25.51 24.91
C LEU A 100 5.22 26.15 26.11
N GLU A 101 5.24 27.48 26.18
CA GLU A 101 5.88 28.18 27.29
C GLU A 101 5.15 27.94 28.62
N MET A 102 3.82 27.82 28.60
CA MET A 102 3.06 27.42 29.78
C MET A 102 3.37 25.98 30.22
N VAL A 103 3.53 25.06 29.27
CA VAL A 103 3.93 23.67 29.55
C VAL A 103 5.33 23.63 30.19
N LYS A 104 6.29 24.37 29.63
CA LYS A 104 7.65 24.51 30.20
C LYS A 104 7.63 25.12 31.60
N LEU A 105 6.83 26.16 31.82
CA LEU A 105 6.65 26.79 33.13
C LEU A 105 6.13 25.78 34.15
N LEU A 106 5.07 25.05 33.83
CA LEU A 106 4.51 24.06 34.75
C LEU A 106 5.50 22.94 35.08
N ILE A 107 6.26 22.45 34.09
CA ILE A 107 7.29 21.43 34.31
C ILE A 107 8.45 21.97 35.15
N LYS A 108 8.84 23.25 34.98
CA LYS A 108 9.83 23.92 35.84
C LYS A 108 9.43 23.90 37.32
N TYR A 109 8.12 23.92 37.59
CA TYR A 109 7.54 23.78 38.92
C TYR A 109 7.06 22.36 39.20
N ASP A 110 7.72 21.32 38.67
CA ASP A 110 7.46 19.91 38.98
C ASP A 110 6.05 19.38 38.63
N ALA A 111 5.41 19.94 37.59
CA ALA A 111 4.20 19.34 37.04
C ALA A 111 4.50 17.96 36.43
N ASN A 112 3.72 16.96 36.83
CA ASN A 112 3.81 15.59 36.35
C ASN A 112 3.29 15.50 34.91
N TYR A 113 4.19 15.25 33.98
CA TYR A 113 3.87 15.07 32.57
C TYR A 113 3.71 13.60 32.14
N ARG A 114 3.98 12.65 33.03
CA ARG A 114 3.86 11.19 32.78
C ARG A 114 2.53 10.62 33.30
N ILE A 115 1.47 11.42 33.21
CA ILE A 115 0.12 11.01 33.59
C ILE A 115 -0.34 9.95 32.56
N LYS A 116 -0.88 8.82 33.03
CA LYS A 116 -1.42 7.76 32.18
C LYS A 116 -2.90 8.00 31.87
N GLY A 117 -3.40 7.38 30.79
CA GLY A 117 -4.82 7.43 30.43
C GLY A 117 -5.26 8.74 29.75
N GLY A 118 -6.56 9.01 29.71
CA GLY A 118 -7.16 10.11 28.92
C GLY A 118 -6.80 11.54 29.37
N PHE A 119 -6.13 11.71 30.51
CA PHE A 119 -5.61 13.00 30.97
C PHE A 119 -4.09 13.15 30.73
N SER A 120 -3.50 12.26 29.94
CA SER A 120 -2.09 12.33 29.56
C SER A 120 -1.79 13.57 28.71
N PRO A 121 -0.72 14.34 29.02
CA PRO A 121 -0.26 15.45 28.18
C PRO A 121 0.07 15.06 26.74
N VAL A 122 0.65 13.87 26.51
CA VAL A 122 0.94 13.39 25.15
C VAL A 122 -0.36 13.06 24.40
N TYR A 123 -1.34 12.44 25.08
CA TYR A 123 -2.64 12.13 24.50
C TYR A 123 -3.37 13.39 24.02
N ILE A 124 -3.48 14.42 24.85
CA ILE A 124 -4.16 15.67 24.46
C ILE A 124 -3.36 16.45 23.41
N ALA A 125 -2.02 16.39 23.43
CA ALA A 125 -1.21 16.95 22.35
C ALA A 125 -1.54 16.28 21.00
N CYS A 126 -1.78 14.97 21.00
CA CYS A 126 -2.15 14.23 19.79
C CYS A 126 -3.53 14.61 19.26
N ILE A 127 -4.54 14.71 20.15
CA ILE A 127 -5.92 15.07 19.75
C ILE A 127 -5.99 16.51 19.25
N GLU A 128 -5.34 17.44 19.94
CA GLU A 128 -5.40 18.86 19.63
C GLU A 128 -4.42 19.27 18.53
N GLY A 129 -3.54 18.35 18.08
CA GLY A 129 -2.58 18.59 17.01
C GLY A 129 -1.40 19.47 17.44
N LYS A 130 -1.00 19.44 18.71
CA LYS A 130 0.04 20.32 19.26
C LYS A 130 1.43 19.74 19.06
N LEU A 131 1.86 19.59 17.81
CA LEU A 131 3.14 18.95 17.47
C LEU A 131 4.37 19.54 18.20
N PRO A 132 4.55 20.87 18.34
CA PRO A 132 5.70 21.41 19.08
C PRO A 132 5.73 21.00 20.56
N ILE A 133 4.55 20.89 21.18
CA ILE A 133 4.42 20.44 22.57
C ILE A 133 4.68 18.94 22.66
N LEU A 134 4.14 18.14 21.74
CA LEU A 134 4.39 16.70 21.69
C LEU A 134 5.89 16.41 21.56
N LYS A 135 6.59 17.06 20.62
CA LYS A 135 8.05 16.93 20.46
C LYS A 135 8.81 17.28 21.74
N TYR A 136 8.42 18.37 22.40
CA TYR A 136 9.04 18.75 23.67
C TYR A 136 8.82 17.69 24.77
N LEU A 137 7.59 17.18 24.90
CA LEU A 137 7.25 16.14 25.87
C LEU A 137 8.03 14.84 25.62
N VAL A 138 8.13 14.39 24.36
CA VAL A 138 8.93 13.21 23.99
C VAL A 138 10.41 13.43 24.32
N ASN A 139 10.97 14.59 23.99
CA ASN A 139 12.36 14.92 24.25
C ASN A 139 12.72 14.93 25.75
N ILE A 140 11.78 15.27 26.65
CA ILE A 140 11.99 15.18 28.10
C ILE A 140 11.65 13.78 28.67
N GLY A 141 11.33 12.81 27.81
CA GLY A 141 11.08 11.42 28.18
C GLY A 141 9.64 11.14 28.62
N ALA A 142 8.65 11.77 27.99
CA ALA A 142 7.26 11.34 28.09
C ALA A 142 7.06 10.01 27.36
N ASP A 143 6.22 9.14 27.95
CA ASP A 143 5.97 7.80 27.43
C ASP A 143 4.83 7.80 26.39
N LEU A 144 5.15 7.50 25.14
CA LEU A 144 4.18 7.38 24.04
C LEU A 144 3.30 6.14 24.15
N PHE A 145 3.68 5.15 24.97
CA PHE A 145 2.90 3.95 25.27
C PHE A 145 2.07 4.09 26.56
N SER A 146 1.98 5.29 27.13
CA SER A 146 1.17 5.55 28.33
C SER A 146 -0.35 5.44 28.10
N PHE A 147 -0.77 5.19 26.86
CA PHE A 147 -2.16 5.10 26.44
C PHE A 147 -2.34 3.95 25.43
N ASP A 148 -2.81 2.80 25.90
CA ASP A 148 -2.80 1.55 25.13
C ASP A 148 -4.05 1.32 24.26
N ASN A 149 -5.15 2.06 24.46
CA ASN A 149 -6.41 1.75 23.75
C ASN A 149 -7.29 2.98 23.46
N PRO A 150 -7.30 3.51 22.22
CA PRO A 150 -6.44 3.12 21.07
C PRO A 150 -5.01 3.72 21.18
N PRO A 151 -3.97 3.11 20.57
CA PRO A 151 -2.62 3.69 20.52
C PRO A 151 -2.60 5.15 20.02
N LEU A 152 -1.58 5.92 20.42
CA LEU A 152 -1.52 7.35 20.08
C LEU A 152 -1.54 7.63 18.57
N VAL A 153 -0.97 6.75 17.74
CA VAL A 153 -1.04 6.83 16.26
C VAL A 153 -2.49 6.81 15.76
N PHE A 154 -3.34 5.92 16.31
CA PHE A 154 -4.76 5.87 15.99
C PHE A 154 -5.52 7.08 16.52
N THR A 155 -5.11 7.60 17.67
CA THR A 155 -5.68 8.83 18.23
C THR A 155 -5.42 10.02 17.30
N ALA A 156 -4.18 10.20 16.84
CA ALA A 156 -3.81 11.26 15.89
C ALA A 156 -4.53 11.10 14.54
N CYS A 157 -4.61 9.86 14.04
CA CYS A 157 -5.35 9.51 12.83
C CYS A 157 -6.84 9.86 12.95
N SER A 158 -7.50 9.42 14.03
CA SER A 158 -8.92 9.69 14.27
C SER A 158 -9.20 11.19 14.45
N ALA A 159 -8.27 11.93 15.04
CA ALA A 159 -8.37 13.38 15.21
C ALA A 159 -8.09 14.15 13.90
N GLY A 160 -7.52 13.50 12.88
CA GLY A 160 -7.15 14.14 11.61
C GLY A 160 -5.93 15.04 11.76
N LYS A 161 -4.98 14.70 12.63
CA LYS A 161 -3.77 15.50 12.88
C LYS A 161 -2.60 14.90 12.12
N LEU A 162 -2.51 15.18 10.81
CA LEU A 162 -1.52 14.57 9.92
C LEU A 162 -0.07 14.76 10.40
N ASP A 163 0.33 15.99 10.76
CA ASP A 163 1.71 16.26 11.19
C ASP A 163 2.09 15.50 12.48
N VAL A 164 1.11 15.30 13.37
CA VAL A 164 1.28 14.49 14.59
C VAL A 164 1.34 13.01 14.23
N LEU A 165 0.45 12.54 13.35
CA LEU A 165 0.44 11.15 12.89
C LEU A 165 1.80 10.78 12.31
N ASN A 166 2.34 11.61 11.41
CA ASN A 166 3.65 11.37 10.79
C ASN A 166 4.75 11.30 11.83
N TYR A 167 4.79 12.28 12.74
CA TYR A 167 5.77 12.29 13.83
C TYR A 167 5.69 11.03 14.71
N LEU A 168 4.48 10.56 15.04
CA LEU A 168 4.31 9.36 15.85
C LEU A 168 4.67 8.09 15.08
N MET A 169 4.36 8.01 13.78
CA MET A 169 4.76 6.87 12.95
C MET A 169 6.28 6.72 12.93
N ASP A 170 7.00 7.83 12.81
CA ASP A 170 8.47 7.84 12.81
C ASP A 170 9.06 7.49 14.20
N GLU A 171 8.61 8.17 15.26
CA GLU A 171 9.16 7.98 16.61
C GLU A 171 8.83 6.61 17.22
N MET A 172 7.71 6.00 16.81
CA MET A 172 7.28 4.70 17.31
C MET A 172 7.71 3.54 16.39
N ASP A 173 8.35 3.81 15.26
CA ASP A 173 8.61 2.83 14.18
C ASP A 173 7.34 2.04 13.83
N TYR A 174 6.22 2.76 13.65
CA TYR A 174 4.91 2.15 13.55
C TYR A 174 4.67 1.55 12.16
N ASP A 175 4.47 0.24 12.12
CA ASP A 175 4.12 -0.50 10.91
C ASP A 175 2.70 -0.18 10.44
N ILE A 176 2.57 0.51 9.30
CA ILE A 176 1.29 0.94 8.70
C ILE A 176 0.37 -0.23 8.34
N HIS A 177 0.92 -1.44 8.19
CA HIS A 177 0.17 -2.64 7.87
C HIS A 177 -0.40 -3.34 9.09
N ARG A 178 -0.12 -2.82 10.30
CA ARG A 178 -0.68 -3.35 11.53
C ARG A 178 -2.02 -2.74 11.89
N THR A 179 -2.80 -3.56 12.56
CA THR A 179 -4.04 -3.13 13.16
C THR A 179 -3.81 -2.48 14.52
N MET A 180 -4.87 -1.91 15.09
CA MET A 180 -4.89 -1.36 16.44
C MET A 180 -4.45 -2.37 17.52
N HIS A 181 -4.65 -3.66 17.25
CA HIS A 181 -4.25 -4.77 18.12
C HIS A 181 -2.89 -5.39 17.74
N GLY A 182 -2.22 -4.86 16.72
CA GLY A 182 -0.88 -5.29 16.30
C GLY A 182 -0.85 -6.49 15.36
N GLU A 183 -2.01 -6.91 14.83
CA GLU A 183 -2.14 -7.99 13.86
C GLU A 183 -1.85 -7.47 12.43
N ASP A 184 -1.50 -8.36 11.50
CA ASP A 184 -1.38 -8.00 10.07
C ASP A 184 -2.78 -7.75 9.49
N ALA A 185 -3.00 -6.56 8.93
CA ALA A 185 -4.27 -6.14 8.38
C ALA A 185 -4.81 -7.02 7.22
N LEU A 186 -3.96 -7.78 6.52
CA LEU A 186 -4.43 -8.75 5.51
C LEU A 186 -4.98 -10.04 6.14
N ARG A 187 -4.76 -10.26 7.44
CA ARG A 187 -5.22 -11.45 8.17
C ARG A 187 -6.48 -11.21 9.00
N THR A 188 -6.95 -9.97 9.07
CA THR A 188 -8.15 -9.55 9.81
C THR A 188 -9.23 -9.04 8.86
N ASP A 189 -10.36 -8.58 9.39
CA ASP A 189 -11.38 -7.90 8.59
C ASP A 189 -10.98 -6.47 8.18
N GLY A 190 -9.84 -5.97 8.67
CA GLY A 190 -9.28 -4.66 8.34
C GLY A 190 -10.02 -3.46 8.93
N ARG A 191 -11.00 -3.65 9.83
CA ARG A 191 -11.79 -2.56 10.45
C ARG A 191 -11.01 -1.75 11.47
N ASP A 192 -9.90 -2.28 11.95
CA ASP A 192 -9.05 -1.71 12.98
C ASP A 192 -7.72 -1.20 12.39
N THR A 193 -7.68 -0.92 11.09
CA THR A 193 -6.54 -0.29 10.41
C THR A 193 -6.57 1.23 10.50
N LEU A 194 -5.40 1.86 10.35
CA LEU A 194 -5.31 3.33 10.27
C LEU A 194 -6.14 3.88 9.12
N LEU A 195 -6.08 3.25 7.94
CA LEU A 195 -6.83 3.71 6.77
C LEU A 195 -8.34 3.60 7.00
N TYR A 196 -8.82 2.50 7.59
CA TYR A 196 -10.23 2.38 7.97
C TYR A 196 -10.63 3.49 8.95
N THR A 197 -9.81 3.76 9.98
CA THR A 197 -10.06 4.80 10.99
C THR A 197 -10.14 6.19 10.35
N ALA A 198 -9.22 6.52 9.45
CA ALA A 198 -9.22 7.79 8.71
C ALA A 198 -10.50 7.94 7.88
N CYS A 199 -10.88 6.90 7.13
CA CYS A 199 -12.11 6.88 6.34
C CYS A 199 -13.38 7.00 7.21
N GLN A 200 -13.46 6.24 8.31
CA GLN A 200 -14.60 6.28 9.24
C GLN A 200 -14.81 7.67 9.83
N ARG A 201 -13.72 8.40 10.09
CA ARG A 201 -13.74 9.76 10.65
C ARG A 201 -13.80 10.86 9.59
N GLY A 202 -13.86 10.50 8.31
CA GLY A 202 -13.89 11.44 7.18
C GLY A 202 -12.61 12.28 7.04
N LYS A 203 -11.46 11.75 7.48
CA LYS A 203 -10.15 12.44 7.42
C LYS A 203 -9.46 12.10 6.10
N THR A 204 -9.85 12.79 5.03
CA THR A 204 -9.42 12.49 3.66
C THR A 204 -7.94 12.77 3.42
N ASP A 205 -7.40 13.82 4.04
CA ASP A 205 -5.97 14.17 4.01
C ASP A 205 -5.10 13.07 4.63
N VAL A 206 -5.52 12.58 5.80
CA VAL A 206 -4.88 11.45 6.47
C VAL A 206 -5.03 10.17 5.65
N ALA A 207 -6.22 9.88 5.12
CA ALA A 207 -6.43 8.70 4.28
C ALA A 207 -5.55 8.73 3.01
N GLN A 208 -5.44 9.89 2.36
CA GLN A 208 -4.59 10.08 1.19
C GLN A 208 -3.11 9.90 1.52
N TYR A 209 -2.67 10.44 2.66
CA TYR A 209 -1.32 10.19 3.16
C TYR A 209 -1.08 8.70 3.40
N LEU A 210 -1.96 8.01 4.14
CA LEU A 210 -1.81 6.58 4.43
C LEU A 210 -1.75 5.73 3.15
N MET A 211 -2.57 6.04 2.15
CA MET A 211 -2.51 5.39 0.82
C MET A 211 -1.17 5.66 0.12
N SER A 212 -0.62 6.87 0.22
CA SER A 212 0.70 7.20 -0.35
C SER A 212 1.84 6.47 0.32
N GLN A 213 1.66 6.05 1.58
CA GLN A 213 2.60 5.24 2.35
C GLN A 213 2.37 3.73 2.15
N GLY A 214 1.46 3.32 1.25
CA GLY A 214 1.22 1.92 0.93
C GLY A 214 0.26 1.20 1.88
N ALA A 215 -0.54 1.92 2.69
CA ALA A 215 -1.56 1.30 3.53
C ALA A 215 -2.48 0.39 2.71
N TYR A 216 -2.79 -0.80 3.24
CA TYR A 216 -3.66 -1.74 2.54
C TYR A 216 -5.09 -1.20 2.40
N ILE A 217 -5.59 -1.26 1.17
CA ILE A 217 -6.98 -0.97 0.82
C ILE A 217 -7.71 -2.31 0.79
N THR A 218 -8.27 -2.68 1.93
CA THR A 218 -9.00 -3.95 2.10
C THR A 218 -10.42 -3.87 1.53
N GLN A 219 -11.01 -5.03 1.24
CA GLN A 219 -12.39 -5.16 0.79
C GLN A 219 -13.39 -4.46 1.74
N THR A 220 -13.14 -4.57 3.05
CA THR A 220 -13.98 -3.92 4.06
C THR A 220 -13.97 -2.40 3.90
N ILE A 221 -12.83 -1.80 3.61
CA ILE A 221 -12.72 -0.35 3.38
C ILE A 221 -13.47 0.04 2.10
N THR A 222 -13.27 -0.70 1.00
CA THR A 222 -13.92 -0.40 -0.29
C THR A 222 -15.45 -0.53 -0.20
N ASN A 223 -15.95 -1.52 0.54
CA ASN A 223 -17.38 -1.77 0.68
C ASN A 223 -18.05 -0.84 1.70
N THR A 224 -17.35 -0.49 2.78
CA THR A 224 -17.90 0.39 3.82
C THR A 224 -17.87 1.86 3.40
N PHE A 225 -16.82 2.29 2.70
CA PHE A 225 -16.59 3.69 2.33
C PHE A 225 -16.42 3.92 0.82
N PRO A 226 -17.34 3.42 -0.03
CA PRO A 226 -17.17 3.44 -1.48
C PRO A 226 -17.03 4.86 -2.04
N GLN A 227 -17.74 5.84 -1.47
CA GLN A 227 -17.66 7.24 -1.93
C GLN A 227 -16.33 7.91 -1.56
N ILE A 228 -15.78 7.61 -0.37
CA ILE A 228 -14.48 8.14 0.05
C ILE A 228 -13.39 7.54 -0.83
N ILE A 229 -13.39 6.22 -1.02
CA ILE A 229 -12.42 5.56 -1.90
C ILE A 229 -12.57 6.04 -3.35
N LYS A 230 -13.79 6.19 -3.86
CA LYS A 230 -14.02 6.77 -5.19
C LYS A 230 -13.45 8.18 -5.32
N ALA A 231 -13.60 9.03 -4.30
CA ALA A 231 -13.00 10.36 -4.30
C ALA A 231 -11.46 10.31 -4.27
N LEU A 232 -10.87 9.45 -3.42
CA LEU A 232 -9.42 9.27 -3.31
C LEU A 232 -8.79 8.66 -4.58
N LEU A 233 -9.54 7.83 -5.31
CA LEU A 233 -9.10 7.20 -6.56
C LEU A 233 -9.42 8.02 -7.81
N ARG A 234 -10.16 9.14 -7.70
CA ARG A 234 -10.68 9.88 -8.85
C ARG A 234 -9.60 10.24 -9.87
N ASP A 235 -8.46 10.75 -9.40
CA ASP A 235 -7.35 11.21 -10.25
C ASP A 235 -6.58 10.05 -10.93
N LYS A 236 -6.89 8.80 -10.55
CA LYS A 236 -6.36 7.59 -11.18
C LYS A 236 -7.14 7.20 -12.43
N PHE A 237 -8.32 7.78 -12.65
CA PHE A 237 -9.14 7.60 -13.85
C PHE A 237 -8.92 8.76 -14.82
N ARG A 238 -8.38 8.47 -16.00
CA ARG A 238 -8.05 9.49 -17.01
C ARG A 238 -8.84 9.27 -18.29
N ALA A 239 -9.49 10.33 -18.75
CA ALA A 239 -10.10 10.39 -20.07
C ALA A 239 -9.04 10.26 -21.18
N VAL A 240 -9.35 9.51 -22.23
CA VAL A 240 -8.49 9.33 -23.41
C VAL A 240 -9.03 10.18 -24.56
N GLY A 241 -8.14 10.93 -25.21
CA GLY A 241 -8.47 11.70 -26.42
C GLY A 241 -9.22 13.00 -26.17
N LYS A 242 -9.76 13.58 -27.25
CA LYS A 242 -10.66 14.74 -27.18
C LYS A 242 -12.05 14.30 -26.71
N PRO A 243 -12.89 15.21 -26.19
CA PRO A 243 -14.27 14.88 -25.83
C PRO A 243 -15.02 14.35 -27.06
N ASP A 244 -15.35 13.06 -27.04
CA ASP A 244 -16.07 12.32 -28.08
C ASP A 244 -17.38 11.80 -27.47
N PRO A 245 -18.43 11.43 -28.23
CA PRO A 245 -19.69 10.95 -27.68
C PRO A 245 -19.53 9.73 -26.76
N ILE A 246 -18.49 8.93 -26.96
CA ILE A 246 -18.12 7.78 -26.12
C ILE A 246 -16.76 8.07 -25.48
N GLN A 247 -16.76 8.67 -24.30
CA GLN A 247 -15.53 9.00 -23.58
C GLN A 247 -14.86 7.71 -23.07
N LEU A 248 -13.68 7.40 -23.61
CA LEU A 248 -12.84 6.28 -23.16
C LEU A 248 -12.00 6.67 -21.94
N TYR A 249 -11.71 5.69 -21.08
CA TYR A 249 -10.95 5.88 -19.85
C TYR A 249 -9.77 4.92 -19.70
N GLN A 250 -8.78 5.34 -18.92
CA GLN A 250 -7.71 4.51 -18.37
C GLN A 250 -7.76 4.58 -16.85
N ALA A 251 -7.70 3.42 -16.18
CA ALA A 251 -7.56 3.32 -14.75
C ALA A 251 -6.11 2.95 -14.41
N ARG A 252 -5.42 3.82 -13.67
CA ARG A 252 -4.03 3.64 -13.24
C ARG A 252 -3.97 3.40 -11.74
N LEU A 253 -4.25 2.17 -11.33
CA LEU A 253 -4.39 1.75 -9.94
C LEU A 253 -3.14 0.98 -9.45
N LYS A 254 -1.95 1.40 -9.90
CA LYS A 254 -0.67 0.79 -9.53
C LYS A 254 -0.13 1.28 -8.19
N GLU A 255 0.57 0.41 -7.47
CA GLU A 255 1.31 0.78 -6.25
C GLU A 255 0.40 1.42 -5.18
N MET A 256 -0.83 0.90 -5.04
CA MET A 256 -1.89 1.52 -4.22
C MET A 256 -2.19 0.77 -2.93
N GLY A 257 -1.58 -0.38 -2.69
CA GLY A 257 -1.93 -1.23 -1.55
C GLY A 257 -3.24 -1.99 -1.73
N LEU A 258 -3.75 -2.17 -2.95
CA LEU A 258 -5.01 -2.87 -3.18
C LEU A 258 -4.89 -4.35 -2.78
N ALA A 259 -5.70 -4.79 -1.83
CA ALA A 259 -5.87 -6.22 -1.53
C ALA A 259 -6.91 -6.87 -2.45
N GLU A 260 -7.87 -6.08 -2.94
CA GLU A 260 -8.85 -6.48 -3.95
C GLU A 260 -9.10 -5.32 -4.91
N ILE A 261 -9.61 -5.65 -6.10
CA ILE A 261 -10.01 -4.67 -7.09
C ILE A 261 -11.29 -3.97 -6.62
N PRO A 262 -11.33 -2.62 -6.55
CA PRO A 262 -12.47 -1.87 -6.06
C PRO A 262 -13.57 -1.82 -7.14
N TRP A 263 -14.26 -2.95 -7.36
CA TRP A 263 -15.20 -3.10 -8.48
C TRP A 263 -16.33 -2.07 -8.45
N GLY A 264 -16.83 -1.72 -7.26
CA GLY A 264 -17.84 -0.67 -7.10
C GLY A 264 -17.39 0.71 -7.63
N VAL A 265 -16.08 0.99 -7.63
CA VAL A 265 -15.51 2.22 -8.21
C VAL A 265 -15.29 2.07 -9.72
N LEU A 266 -14.88 0.89 -10.17
CA LEU A 266 -14.65 0.59 -11.59
C LEU A 266 -15.94 0.46 -12.40
N ALA A 267 -17.05 0.08 -11.76
CA ALA A 267 -18.34 -0.18 -12.38
C ALA A 267 -18.81 0.95 -13.32
N ASP A 268 -18.54 2.21 -12.95
CA ASP A 268 -18.92 3.39 -13.73
C ASP A 268 -18.17 3.53 -15.06
N TYR A 269 -17.01 2.85 -15.19
CA TYR A 269 -16.10 2.98 -16.34
C TYR A 269 -16.04 1.70 -17.18
N THR A 270 -16.66 0.60 -16.74
CA THR A 270 -16.51 -0.73 -17.38
C THR A 270 -16.80 -0.75 -18.89
N PRO A 271 -17.80 -0.04 -19.45
CA PRO A 271 -18.09 -0.12 -20.88
C PRO A 271 -17.02 0.58 -21.75
N CYS A 272 -16.26 1.51 -21.17
CA CYS A 272 -15.35 2.40 -21.87
C CYS A 272 -13.90 2.35 -21.36
N LEU A 273 -13.59 1.39 -20.47
CA LEU A 273 -12.27 1.21 -19.90
C LEU A 273 -11.34 0.53 -20.93
N THR A 274 -10.31 1.25 -21.35
CA THR A 274 -9.34 0.78 -22.35
C THR A 274 -8.06 0.24 -21.76
N ARG A 275 -7.74 0.64 -20.53
CA ARG A 275 -6.51 0.29 -19.83
C ARG A 275 -6.78 0.15 -18.35
N LEU A 276 -6.35 -0.95 -17.78
CA LEU A 276 -6.41 -1.23 -16.35
C LEU A 276 -5.01 -1.63 -15.88
N GLU A 277 -4.35 -0.72 -15.15
CA GLU A 277 -3.05 -0.97 -14.53
C GLU A 277 -3.24 -1.24 -13.04
N LEU A 278 -2.94 -2.46 -12.63
CA LEU A 278 -3.05 -2.99 -11.27
C LEU A 278 -1.71 -3.50 -10.73
N ARG A 279 -0.60 -3.16 -11.39
CA ARG A 279 0.72 -3.64 -11.01
C ARG A 279 1.13 -3.23 -9.59
N SER A 280 1.95 -4.06 -8.96
CA SER A 280 2.55 -3.77 -7.63
C SER A 280 1.49 -3.49 -6.57
N ASN A 281 0.49 -4.37 -6.49
CA ASN A 281 -0.51 -4.39 -5.43
C ASN A 281 -0.42 -5.72 -4.67
N TYR A 282 -1.43 -6.02 -3.85
CA TYR A 282 -1.49 -7.21 -2.99
C TYR A 282 -2.64 -8.13 -3.41
N LEU A 283 -3.01 -8.13 -4.70
CA LEU A 283 -4.13 -8.93 -5.21
C LEU A 283 -3.82 -10.42 -5.11
N THR A 284 -4.77 -11.17 -4.52
CA THR A 284 -4.70 -12.64 -4.40
C THR A 284 -5.71 -13.36 -5.29
N SER A 285 -6.65 -12.63 -5.88
CA SER A 285 -7.63 -13.15 -6.84
C SER A 285 -8.04 -12.06 -7.84
N LEU A 286 -8.64 -12.48 -8.95
CA LEU A 286 -9.24 -11.60 -9.95
C LEU A 286 -10.71 -11.96 -10.15
N PRO A 287 -11.62 -10.97 -10.23
CA PRO A 287 -13.00 -11.21 -10.62
C PRO A 287 -13.11 -11.44 -12.14
N ASP A 288 -13.86 -12.48 -12.53
CA ASP A 288 -14.05 -12.87 -13.95
C ASP A 288 -14.60 -11.75 -14.84
N LYS A 289 -15.34 -10.82 -14.24
CA LYS A 289 -15.91 -9.65 -14.93
C LYS A 289 -14.85 -8.78 -15.63
N ILE A 290 -13.57 -8.86 -15.24
CA ILE A 290 -12.48 -8.15 -15.93
C ILE A 290 -12.32 -8.64 -17.36
N PHE A 291 -12.49 -9.95 -17.60
CA PHE A 291 -12.35 -10.55 -18.92
C PHE A 291 -13.56 -10.29 -19.83
N GLN A 292 -14.62 -9.69 -19.27
CA GLN A 292 -15.83 -9.28 -19.98
C GLN A 292 -15.80 -7.80 -20.43
N LEU A 293 -14.70 -7.07 -20.18
CA LEU A 293 -14.60 -5.65 -20.51
C LEU A 293 -14.37 -5.45 -22.04
N PRO A 294 -15.35 -4.92 -22.80
CA PRO A 294 -15.34 -4.99 -24.27
C PRO A 294 -14.30 -4.05 -24.92
N ALA A 295 -14.02 -2.92 -24.28
CA ALA A 295 -13.09 -1.89 -24.76
C ALA A 295 -11.65 -2.08 -24.25
N LEU A 296 -11.40 -3.06 -23.38
CA LEU A 296 -10.11 -3.24 -22.72
C LEU A 296 -9.05 -3.64 -23.74
N LYS A 297 -7.97 -2.85 -23.81
CA LYS A 297 -6.81 -3.06 -24.69
C LYS A 297 -5.57 -3.46 -23.91
N ASN A 298 -5.43 -2.93 -22.69
CA ASN A 298 -4.26 -3.15 -21.85
C ASN A 298 -4.71 -3.60 -20.45
N LEU A 299 -4.24 -4.77 -20.03
CA LEU A 299 -4.40 -5.28 -18.68
C LEU A 299 -3.03 -5.61 -18.09
N ASP A 300 -2.67 -4.89 -17.03
CA ASP A 300 -1.42 -5.11 -16.30
C ASP A 300 -1.76 -5.48 -14.85
N ILE A 301 -1.57 -6.75 -14.52
CA ILE A 301 -1.78 -7.37 -13.21
C ILE A 301 -0.44 -7.87 -12.63
N SER A 302 0.69 -7.35 -13.15
CA SER A 302 2.03 -7.79 -12.75
C SER A 302 2.38 -7.44 -11.29
N HIS A 303 3.38 -8.10 -10.71
CA HIS A 303 3.83 -7.83 -9.34
C HIS A 303 2.68 -7.88 -8.30
N ASN A 304 1.89 -8.94 -8.34
CA ASN A 304 0.84 -9.22 -7.36
C ASN A 304 1.10 -10.60 -6.71
N ARG A 305 0.08 -11.20 -6.08
CA ARG A 305 0.16 -12.50 -5.41
C ARG A 305 -0.86 -13.49 -5.98
N LEU A 306 -1.13 -13.39 -7.28
CA LEU A 306 -2.15 -14.20 -7.94
C LEU A 306 -1.67 -15.65 -8.12
N PRO A 307 -2.39 -16.65 -7.61
CA PRO A 307 -2.08 -18.07 -7.83
C PRO A 307 -2.56 -18.58 -9.20
N GLU A 308 -3.53 -17.90 -9.79
CA GLU A 308 -4.11 -18.19 -11.11
C GLU A 308 -4.67 -16.89 -11.73
N VAL A 309 -4.86 -16.89 -13.06
CA VAL A 309 -5.49 -15.75 -13.76
C VAL A 309 -7.01 -15.79 -13.59
N CYS A 310 -7.62 -16.92 -13.96
CA CYS A 310 -9.02 -17.28 -13.74
C CYS A 310 -9.22 -18.77 -14.05
N GLN A 311 -10.44 -19.26 -13.80
CA GLN A 311 -10.84 -20.63 -14.14
C GLN A 311 -10.99 -20.82 -15.66
N GLU A 312 -10.90 -22.08 -16.11
CA GLU A 312 -10.88 -22.43 -17.55
C GLU A 312 -12.21 -22.16 -18.27
N ASP A 313 -13.33 -22.24 -17.56
CA ASP A 313 -14.68 -22.02 -18.08
C ASP A 313 -15.04 -20.53 -18.26
N VAL A 314 -14.17 -19.62 -17.81
CA VAL A 314 -14.39 -18.18 -17.93
C VAL A 314 -14.28 -17.72 -19.39
N LEU A 315 -15.35 -17.11 -19.88
CA LEU A 315 -15.41 -16.57 -21.24
C LEU A 315 -14.66 -15.23 -21.37
N TRP A 316 -13.71 -15.19 -22.32
CA TRP A 316 -12.93 -13.99 -22.65
C TRP A 316 -13.65 -13.13 -23.71
N GLU A 317 -14.55 -12.24 -23.28
CA GLU A 317 -15.26 -11.31 -24.18
C GLU A 317 -14.46 -10.02 -24.49
N CYS A 318 -13.35 -9.78 -23.79
CA CYS A 318 -12.41 -8.67 -24.03
C CYS A 318 -11.61 -8.84 -25.34
N ARG A 319 -12.32 -8.97 -26.48
CA ARG A 319 -11.78 -9.20 -27.83
C ARG A 319 -10.85 -8.08 -28.32
N SER A 320 -10.86 -6.92 -27.67
CA SER A 320 -10.00 -5.77 -27.97
C SER A 320 -8.62 -5.83 -27.28
N LEU A 321 -8.38 -6.79 -26.39
CA LEU A 321 -7.16 -6.87 -25.58
C LEU A 321 -5.94 -7.12 -26.47
N THR A 322 -4.95 -6.23 -26.38
CA THR A 322 -3.70 -6.26 -27.16
C THR A 322 -2.48 -6.58 -26.30
N ASP A 323 -2.48 -6.11 -25.06
CA ASP A 323 -1.36 -6.29 -24.12
C ASP A 323 -1.88 -6.85 -22.81
N PHE A 324 -1.30 -7.98 -22.40
CA PHE A 324 -1.59 -8.64 -21.15
C PHE A 324 -0.28 -8.88 -20.40
N ASP A 325 -0.16 -8.32 -19.20
CA ASP A 325 0.99 -8.51 -18.33
C ASP A 325 0.55 -9.09 -16.98
N ALA A 326 0.97 -10.31 -16.71
CA ALA A 326 0.78 -11.00 -15.44
C ALA A 326 2.11 -11.50 -14.86
N SER A 327 3.21 -10.85 -15.23
CA SER A 327 4.54 -11.20 -14.73
C SER A 327 4.67 -10.99 -13.21
N HIS A 328 5.64 -11.65 -12.58
CA HIS A 328 5.89 -11.52 -11.14
C HIS A 328 4.65 -11.80 -10.27
N ASN A 329 4.03 -12.96 -10.47
CA ASN A 329 2.94 -13.46 -9.65
C ASN A 329 3.27 -14.88 -9.14
N GLN A 330 2.26 -15.62 -8.67
CA GLN A 330 2.39 -17.02 -8.24
C GLN A 330 1.59 -17.94 -9.17
N ILE A 331 1.40 -17.53 -10.43
CA ILE A 331 0.47 -18.18 -11.35
C ILE A 331 0.99 -19.58 -11.69
N THR A 332 0.20 -20.60 -11.38
CA THR A 332 0.50 -22.00 -11.74
C THR A 332 -0.19 -22.43 -13.03
N TYR A 333 -1.27 -21.74 -13.40
CA TYR A 333 -2.12 -22.06 -14.54
C TYR A 333 -2.59 -20.80 -15.30
N VAL A 334 -2.62 -20.89 -16.64
CA VAL A 334 -3.20 -19.88 -17.52
C VAL A 334 -4.25 -20.53 -18.41
N PRO A 335 -5.47 -19.98 -18.50
CA PRO A 335 -6.56 -20.63 -19.23
C PRO A 335 -6.42 -20.50 -20.75
N SER A 336 -6.99 -21.46 -21.51
CA SER A 336 -6.93 -21.46 -22.97
C SER A 336 -7.64 -20.23 -23.58
N GLY A 337 -8.65 -19.70 -22.87
CA GLY A 337 -9.40 -18.51 -23.27
C GLY A 337 -8.53 -17.28 -23.54
N LEU A 338 -7.40 -17.12 -22.84
CA LEU A 338 -6.44 -16.03 -23.10
C LEU A 338 -5.92 -16.10 -24.54
N PHE A 339 -5.52 -17.29 -25.01
CA PHE A 339 -4.93 -17.48 -26.33
C PHE A 339 -5.96 -17.52 -27.48
N GLN A 340 -7.25 -17.46 -27.14
CA GLN A 340 -8.36 -17.29 -28.09
C GLN A 340 -8.70 -15.82 -28.35
N VAL A 341 -8.04 -14.87 -27.67
CA VAL A 341 -8.22 -13.43 -27.91
C VAL A 341 -7.46 -13.01 -29.17
N PRO A 342 -8.17 -12.58 -30.25
CA PRO A 342 -7.57 -12.44 -31.58
C PRO A 342 -6.68 -11.20 -31.73
N GLN A 343 -6.80 -10.21 -30.84
CA GLN A 343 -6.05 -8.96 -30.92
C GLN A 343 -4.77 -8.96 -30.08
N LEU A 344 -4.47 -10.04 -29.34
CA LEU A 344 -3.27 -10.09 -28.51
C LEU A 344 -2.00 -9.91 -29.35
N THR A 345 -1.14 -9.02 -28.88
CA THR A 345 0.14 -8.68 -29.51
C THR A 345 1.32 -8.90 -28.56
N ASN A 346 1.11 -8.71 -27.26
CA ASN A 346 2.16 -8.80 -26.25
C ASN A 346 1.60 -9.51 -25.02
N VAL A 347 2.22 -10.63 -24.65
CA VAL A 347 1.86 -11.41 -23.47
C VAL A 347 3.10 -11.60 -22.61
N GLN A 348 3.03 -11.14 -21.37
CA GLN A 348 4.09 -11.27 -20.37
C GLN A 348 3.60 -12.12 -19.21
N LEU A 349 4.21 -13.29 -19.05
CA LEU A 349 3.91 -14.29 -18.02
C LEU A 349 5.17 -14.68 -17.24
N SER A 350 6.23 -13.87 -17.33
CA SER A 350 7.51 -14.17 -16.69
C SER A 350 7.45 -14.15 -15.16
N TYR A 351 8.39 -14.82 -14.49
CA TYR A 351 8.45 -14.87 -13.01
C TYR A 351 7.14 -15.36 -12.40
N ASN A 352 6.71 -16.55 -12.81
CA ASN A 352 5.54 -17.25 -12.31
C ASN A 352 5.90 -18.70 -11.97
N LEU A 353 4.89 -19.53 -11.72
CA LEU A 353 5.03 -20.93 -11.33
C LEU A 353 4.44 -21.87 -12.38
N LEU A 354 4.32 -21.43 -13.64
CA LEU A 354 3.71 -22.19 -14.73
C LEU A 354 4.50 -23.47 -14.98
N SER A 355 3.81 -24.61 -14.99
CA SER A 355 4.42 -25.92 -15.27
C SER A 355 4.05 -26.46 -16.66
N HIS A 356 2.90 -26.02 -17.19
CA HIS A 356 2.40 -26.34 -18.52
C HIS A 356 1.61 -25.14 -19.07
N LEU A 357 1.32 -25.19 -20.36
CA LEU A 357 0.46 -24.25 -21.10
C LEU A 357 -0.73 -24.99 -21.70
N PRO A 358 -1.82 -24.28 -22.05
CA PRO A 358 -2.95 -24.87 -22.75
C PRO A 358 -2.54 -25.59 -24.04
N GLY A 359 -2.85 -26.88 -24.10
CA GLY A 359 -2.51 -27.77 -25.22
C GLY A 359 -1.16 -28.49 -25.09
N ASP A 360 -0.51 -28.42 -23.93
CA ASP A 360 0.65 -29.27 -23.64
C ASP A 360 0.23 -30.75 -23.51
N PRO A 361 1.10 -31.72 -23.86
CA PRO A 361 0.82 -33.15 -23.68
C PRO A 361 0.50 -33.53 -22.22
N ASP A 362 1.14 -32.83 -21.29
CA ASP A 362 1.01 -33.02 -19.84
C ASP A 362 -0.02 -32.06 -19.22
N ASP A 363 -0.83 -31.36 -20.02
CA ASP A 363 -1.85 -30.43 -19.53
C ASP A 363 -2.98 -31.18 -18.78
N PRO A 364 -3.18 -30.95 -17.47
CA PRO A 364 -4.24 -31.58 -16.68
C PRO A 364 -5.64 -31.26 -17.20
N SER A 365 -5.85 -30.14 -17.91
CA SER A 365 -7.14 -29.80 -18.51
C SER A 365 -7.54 -30.80 -19.62
N ALA A 366 -6.57 -31.37 -20.33
CA ALA A 366 -6.76 -32.37 -21.37
C ALA A 366 -7.28 -33.72 -20.83
N GLN A 367 -7.24 -33.94 -19.51
CA GLN A 367 -7.72 -35.16 -18.85
C GLN A 367 -9.11 -35.02 -18.20
N THR A 368 -9.71 -33.82 -18.22
CA THR A 368 -11.02 -33.59 -17.60
C THR A 368 -12.16 -34.02 -18.53
N SER A 369 -13.10 -34.81 -18.01
CA SER A 369 -14.26 -35.38 -18.72
C SER A 369 -15.31 -34.36 -19.18
N THR A 370 -15.00 -33.07 -19.08
CA THR A 370 -15.88 -31.94 -19.41
C THR A 370 -15.60 -31.42 -20.82
N GLY A 371 -15.76 -32.26 -21.85
CA GLY A 371 -16.10 -31.85 -23.22
C GLY A 371 -15.23 -30.79 -23.94
N LEU A 372 -14.06 -30.39 -23.43
CA LEU A 372 -13.14 -29.50 -24.13
C LEU A 372 -12.31 -30.34 -25.12
N PRO A 373 -12.12 -29.89 -26.37
CA PRO A 373 -11.44 -30.69 -27.38
C PRO A 373 -9.97 -30.91 -26.99
N ALA A 374 -9.48 -32.12 -27.24
CA ALA A 374 -8.06 -32.47 -27.14
C ALA A 374 -7.13 -31.59 -28.02
N ASP A 375 -7.72 -30.77 -28.90
CA ASP A 375 -7.05 -29.90 -29.86
C ASP A 375 -7.27 -28.42 -29.52
N ILE A 376 -6.70 -27.95 -28.40
CA ILE A 376 -6.71 -26.51 -28.07
C ILE A 376 -5.87 -25.77 -29.12
N LYS A 377 -6.52 -24.93 -29.94
CA LYS A 377 -5.83 -24.14 -30.97
C LYS A 377 -5.72 -22.68 -30.56
N TRP A 378 -4.50 -22.14 -30.60
CA TRP A 378 -4.27 -20.71 -30.36
C TRP A 378 -4.70 -19.89 -31.58
N VAL A 379 -5.49 -18.83 -31.36
CA VAL A 379 -6.09 -17.99 -32.44
C VAL A 379 -5.50 -16.56 -32.44
N CYS A 380 -4.55 -16.28 -31.55
CA CYS A 380 -3.90 -14.98 -31.39
C CYS A 380 -2.81 -14.70 -32.46
N GLU A 381 -3.16 -14.76 -33.74
CA GLU A 381 -2.25 -14.60 -34.89
C GLU A 381 -1.49 -13.25 -34.92
N LYS A 382 -1.95 -12.26 -34.16
CA LYS A 382 -1.32 -10.94 -34.04
C LYS A 382 -0.19 -10.88 -33.01
N MET A 383 0.05 -11.96 -32.27
CA MET A 383 1.06 -12.01 -31.22
C MET A 383 2.45 -11.73 -31.81
N LYS A 384 3.16 -10.78 -31.20
CA LYS A 384 4.53 -10.36 -31.57
C LYS A 384 5.54 -10.73 -30.50
N ARG A 385 5.12 -10.75 -29.23
CA ARG A 385 5.97 -11.06 -28.11
C ARG A 385 5.24 -11.98 -27.12
N LEU A 386 5.93 -13.03 -26.73
CA LEU A 386 5.54 -13.93 -25.66
C LEU A 386 6.73 -14.12 -24.72
N ASP A 387 6.55 -13.73 -23.46
CA ASP A 387 7.55 -13.91 -22.41
C ASP A 387 7.04 -14.89 -21.37
N LEU A 388 7.70 -16.04 -21.29
CA LEU A 388 7.46 -17.15 -20.38
C LEU A 388 8.68 -17.42 -19.49
N SER A 389 9.61 -16.47 -19.41
CA SER A 389 10.86 -16.63 -18.67
C SER A 389 10.62 -16.83 -17.17
N HIS A 390 11.54 -17.49 -16.46
CA HIS A 390 11.44 -17.70 -15.01
C HIS A 390 10.11 -18.39 -14.61
N ASN A 391 9.86 -19.55 -15.21
CA ASN A 391 8.74 -20.43 -14.89
C ASN A 391 9.26 -21.86 -14.58
N ARG A 392 8.37 -22.85 -14.60
CA ARG A 392 8.69 -24.27 -14.36
C ARG A 392 8.31 -25.14 -15.56
N LEU A 393 8.32 -24.57 -16.77
CA LEU A 393 7.90 -25.28 -17.98
C LEU A 393 8.87 -26.43 -18.30
N HIS A 394 8.32 -27.61 -18.58
CA HIS A 394 9.07 -28.81 -18.96
C HIS A 394 8.99 -29.13 -20.45
N SER A 395 7.88 -28.74 -21.09
CA SER A 395 7.62 -28.84 -22.52
C SER A 395 6.96 -27.54 -23.01
N LEU A 396 6.71 -27.47 -24.32
CA LEU A 396 5.89 -26.45 -24.94
C LEU A 396 4.88 -27.15 -25.86
N PRO A 397 3.67 -26.60 -26.03
CA PRO A 397 2.66 -27.23 -26.85
C PRO A 397 3.00 -27.15 -28.33
N ASP A 398 2.40 -28.03 -29.14
CA ASP A 398 2.49 -28.01 -30.61
C ASP A 398 1.48 -27.01 -31.24
N THR A 399 0.83 -26.19 -30.42
CA THR A 399 -0.29 -25.31 -30.78
C THR A 399 0.13 -23.95 -31.35
N PHE A 400 1.44 -23.67 -31.42
CA PHE A 400 2.03 -22.41 -31.94
C PHE A 400 1.94 -22.25 -33.47
N THR A 401 1.36 -23.21 -34.19
CA THR A 401 1.36 -23.30 -35.66
C THR A 401 0.91 -22.02 -36.38
N ASP A 402 0.04 -21.22 -35.76
CA ASP A 402 -0.52 -20.01 -36.38
C ASP A 402 0.08 -18.69 -35.87
N LEU A 403 1.06 -18.73 -34.96
CA LEU A 403 1.72 -17.52 -34.43
C LEU A 403 2.80 -16.96 -35.38
N ARG A 404 2.43 -16.78 -36.65
CA ARG A 404 3.36 -16.36 -37.72
C ARG A 404 3.95 -14.97 -37.49
N ARG A 405 3.33 -14.13 -36.67
CA ARG A 405 3.80 -12.76 -36.35
C ARG A 405 4.65 -12.70 -35.09
N LEU A 406 4.94 -13.83 -34.44
CA LEU A 406 5.75 -13.86 -33.24
C LEU A 406 7.20 -13.53 -33.60
N ASN A 407 7.70 -12.42 -33.07
CA ASN A 407 9.05 -11.92 -33.31
C ASN A 407 9.98 -12.24 -32.13
N VAL A 408 9.44 -12.24 -30.91
CA VAL A 408 10.21 -12.41 -29.68
C VAL A 408 9.57 -13.49 -28.83
N LEU A 409 10.33 -14.55 -28.57
CA LEU A 409 9.96 -15.62 -27.66
C LEU A 409 11.02 -15.75 -26.56
N MET A 410 10.61 -15.53 -25.31
CA MET A 410 11.49 -15.64 -24.16
C MET A 410 11.06 -16.81 -23.28
N LEU A 411 11.97 -17.75 -23.10
CA LEU A 411 11.80 -19.03 -22.39
C LEU A 411 12.91 -19.25 -21.37
N SER A 412 13.69 -18.20 -21.05
CA SER A 412 14.83 -18.31 -20.16
C SER A 412 14.43 -18.79 -18.77
N HIS A 413 15.32 -19.46 -18.03
CA HIS A 413 15.05 -19.95 -16.68
C HIS A 413 13.79 -20.82 -16.60
N ASN A 414 13.76 -21.91 -17.37
CA ASN A 414 12.73 -22.95 -17.31
C ASN A 414 13.40 -24.33 -17.14
N SER A 415 12.66 -25.41 -17.37
CA SER A 415 13.17 -26.78 -17.29
C SER A 415 12.94 -27.55 -18.60
N LEU A 416 12.98 -26.85 -19.74
CA LEU A 416 12.77 -27.42 -21.06
C LEU A 416 13.89 -28.40 -21.41
N LYS A 417 13.51 -29.62 -21.81
CA LYS A 417 14.46 -30.65 -22.27
C LYS A 417 14.67 -30.61 -23.78
N GLU A 418 13.62 -30.25 -24.51
CA GLU A 418 13.62 -30.12 -25.96
C GLU A 418 12.69 -28.98 -26.38
N LEU A 419 12.87 -28.51 -27.61
CA LEU A 419 11.94 -27.61 -28.27
C LEU A 419 11.03 -28.42 -29.21
N PRO A 420 9.80 -27.97 -29.49
CA PRO A 420 8.87 -28.69 -30.35
C PRO A 420 9.44 -29.01 -31.74
N PRO A 421 9.01 -30.12 -32.38
CA PRO A 421 9.49 -30.54 -33.68
C PRO A 421 9.29 -29.46 -34.77
N SER A 422 10.20 -29.43 -35.74
CA SER A 422 10.25 -28.42 -36.81
C SER A 422 8.98 -28.32 -37.66
N CYS A 423 8.18 -29.39 -37.74
CA CYS A 423 6.91 -29.45 -38.44
C CYS A 423 5.71 -28.91 -37.64
N SER A 424 5.86 -28.78 -36.31
CA SER A 424 4.79 -28.39 -35.39
C SER A 424 4.84 -26.91 -35.02
N TRP A 425 5.98 -26.24 -35.16
CA TRP A 425 6.12 -24.80 -34.87
C TRP A 425 6.01 -23.92 -36.11
N GLY A 426 5.09 -22.95 -36.09
CA GLY A 426 4.76 -22.06 -37.22
C GLY A 426 5.20 -20.60 -37.03
N CYS A 427 6.09 -20.34 -36.08
CA CYS A 427 6.61 -19.01 -35.73
C CYS A 427 7.67 -18.50 -36.74
N ILE A 428 7.34 -18.48 -38.04
CA ILE A 428 8.28 -18.23 -39.15
C ILE A 428 9.02 -16.87 -39.11
N ASN A 429 8.43 -15.86 -38.46
CA ASN A 429 9.04 -14.53 -38.35
C ASN A 429 9.76 -14.31 -37.01
N LEU A 430 10.16 -15.39 -36.33
CA LEU A 430 10.86 -15.28 -35.06
C LEU A 430 12.25 -14.66 -35.27
N VAL A 431 12.49 -13.53 -34.60
CA VAL A 431 13.74 -12.75 -34.69
C VAL A 431 14.63 -13.02 -33.48
N GLN A 432 14.02 -13.20 -32.31
CA GLN A 432 14.73 -13.46 -31.06
C GLN A 432 14.13 -14.64 -30.33
N LEU A 433 15.00 -15.59 -29.99
CA LEU A 433 14.69 -16.73 -29.12
C LEU A 433 15.69 -16.75 -27.96
N ASP A 434 15.17 -16.73 -26.74
CA ASP A 434 15.97 -16.89 -25.53
C ASP A 434 15.54 -18.14 -24.77
N CYS A 435 16.39 -19.16 -24.77
CA CYS A 435 16.22 -20.39 -24.00
C CYS A 435 17.36 -20.57 -22.97
N THR A 436 17.96 -19.48 -22.52
CA THR A 436 19.02 -19.49 -21.49
C THR A 436 18.56 -20.21 -20.22
N MET A 437 19.44 -20.93 -19.52
CA MET A 437 19.12 -21.62 -18.26
C MET A 437 17.96 -22.62 -18.43
N ASN A 438 18.13 -23.59 -19.33
CA ASN A 438 17.22 -24.72 -19.54
C ASN A 438 18.01 -26.05 -19.52
N GLN A 439 17.40 -27.15 -19.99
CA GLN A 439 18.02 -28.47 -20.05
C GLN A 439 18.19 -28.97 -21.49
N LEU A 440 18.24 -28.04 -22.46
CA LEU A 440 18.31 -28.37 -23.89
C LEU A 440 19.64 -29.05 -24.21
N THR A 441 19.58 -30.07 -25.06
CA THR A 441 20.75 -30.83 -25.53
C THR A 441 21.03 -30.61 -27.02
N ASP A 442 20.00 -30.32 -27.81
CA ASP A 442 20.09 -30.00 -29.23
C ASP A 442 18.90 -29.10 -29.66
N LEU A 443 18.98 -28.54 -30.86
CA LEU A 443 17.85 -27.93 -31.57
C LEU A 443 17.16 -28.95 -32.49
N PRO A 444 15.85 -28.84 -32.71
CA PRO A 444 15.10 -29.79 -33.53
C PRO A 444 15.58 -29.81 -34.99
N ILE A 445 15.64 -30.99 -35.61
CA ILE A 445 16.16 -31.18 -36.97
C ILE A 445 15.35 -30.38 -37.99
N GLY A 446 16.02 -29.56 -38.80
CA GLY A 446 15.38 -28.75 -39.85
C GLY A 446 14.68 -27.49 -39.34
N CYS A 447 14.82 -27.13 -38.07
CA CYS A 447 14.21 -25.93 -37.49
C CYS A 447 14.67 -24.64 -38.16
N ALA A 448 15.92 -24.60 -38.63
CA ALA A 448 16.52 -23.50 -39.34
C ALA A 448 15.78 -23.15 -40.64
N ASN A 449 15.23 -24.16 -41.33
CA ASN A 449 14.52 -23.97 -42.60
C ASN A 449 12.99 -23.87 -42.42
N SER A 450 12.45 -24.21 -41.25
CA SER A 450 11.00 -24.20 -41.02
C SER A 450 10.52 -22.93 -40.30
N TRP A 451 10.98 -22.69 -39.07
CA TRP A 451 10.45 -21.59 -38.23
C TRP A 451 11.54 -20.68 -37.66
N MET A 452 12.82 -21.11 -37.64
CA MET A 452 13.94 -20.27 -37.21
C MET A 452 14.63 -19.52 -38.36
N HIS A 453 14.06 -19.52 -39.57
CA HIS A 453 14.75 -18.96 -40.75
C HIS A 453 15.01 -17.45 -40.65
N SER A 454 14.19 -16.70 -39.90
CA SER A 454 14.34 -15.25 -39.70
C SER A 454 15.15 -14.88 -38.44
N LEU A 455 15.72 -15.87 -37.74
CA LEU A 455 16.27 -15.68 -36.41
C LEU A 455 17.58 -14.89 -36.46
N GLU A 456 17.62 -13.76 -35.75
CA GLU A 456 18.81 -12.90 -35.64
C GLU A 456 19.56 -13.11 -34.32
N ARG A 457 18.84 -13.43 -33.24
CA ARG A 457 19.37 -13.55 -31.87
C ARG A 457 18.93 -14.86 -31.24
N LEU A 458 19.89 -15.69 -30.90
CA LEU A 458 19.68 -16.98 -30.26
C LEU A 458 20.51 -17.09 -28.98
N HIS A 459 19.84 -17.11 -27.84
CA HIS A 459 20.46 -17.28 -26.53
C HIS A 459 20.18 -18.69 -26.00
N LEU A 460 21.25 -19.46 -25.81
CA LEU A 460 21.24 -20.86 -25.38
C LEU A 460 22.23 -21.07 -24.22
N ALA A 461 22.62 -19.99 -23.53
CA ALA A 461 23.56 -20.08 -22.42
C ALA A 461 23.03 -20.99 -21.29
N HIS A 462 23.93 -21.61 -20.54
CA HIS A 462 23.57 -22.49 -19.41
C HIS A 462 22.57 -23.60 -19.79
N ASN A 463 22.90 -24.36 -20.83
CA ASN A 463 22.16 -25.56 -21.24
C ASN A 463 23.08 -26.80 -21.18
N ARG A 464 22.69 -27.90 -21.83
CA ARG A 464 23.41 -29.18 -21.85
C ARG A 464 23.92 -29.55 -23.25
N PHE A 465 24.18 -28.57 -24.11
CA PHE A 465 24.74 -28.83 -25.44
C PHE A 465 26.16 -29.40 -25.31
N SER A 466 26.40 -30.58 -25.89
CA SER A 466 27.73 -31.24 -25.93
C SER A 466 28.50 -30.99 -27.23
N GLN A 467 27.77 -30.60 -28.28
CA GLN A 467 28.26 -30.29 -29.62
C GLN A 467 27.38 -29.19 -30.24
N ILE A 468 27.92 -28.49 -31.25
CA ILE A 468 27.13 -27.58 -32.07
C ILE A 468 26.51 -28.38 -33.22
N SER A 469 25.18 -28.50 -33.25
CA SER A 469 24.50 -29.25 -34.30
C SER A 469 24.51 -28.52 -35.64
N ARG A 470 24.36 -29.28 -36.73
CA ARG A 470 24.26 -28.73 -38.10
C ARG A 470 23.11 -27.73 -38.24
N ASN A 471 22.03 -27.90 -37.47
CA ASN A 471 20.90 -26.98 -37.47
C ASN A 471 21.32 -25.54 -37.14
N ILE A 472 22.26 -25.33 -36.21
CA ILE A 472 22.75 -23.99 -35.86
C ILE A 472 23.52 -23.36 -37.03
N THR A 473 24.29 -24.17 -37.77
CA THR A 473 25.06 -23.68 -38.93
C THR A 473 24.18 -23.32 -40.13
N GLU A 474 22.91 -23.71 -40.13
CA GLU A 474 21.93 -23.40 -41.18
C GLU A 474 21.16 -22.09 -40.91
N LEU A 475 21.36 -21.44 -39.76
CA LEU A 475 20.72 -20.17 -39.39
C LEU A 475 21.41 -18.98 -40.07
N MET A 476 21.08 -18.75 -41.34
CA MET A 476 21.77 -17.78 -42.22
C MET A 476 21.67 -16.31 -41.78
N HIS A 477 20.66 -15.96 -40.98
CA HIS A 477 20.42 -14.58 -40.52
C HIS A 477 20.92 -14.31 -39.09
N LEU A 478 21.57 -15.28 -38.47
CA LEU A 478 21.97 -15.20 -37.08
C LEU A 478 23.14 -14.22 -36.89
N THR A 479 22.93 -13.20 -36.06
CA THR A 479 23.94 -12.17 -35.73
C THR A 479 24.48 -12.32 -34.32
N VAL A 480 23.67 -12.90 -33.42
CA VAL A 480 24.03 -13.14 -32.02
C VAL A 480 23.72 -14.59 -31.68
N LEU A 481 24.75 -15.32 -31.26
CA LEU A 481 24.65 -16.67 -30.74
C LEU A 481 25.36 -16.74 -29.39
N ASP A 482 24.61 -17.01 -28.33
CA ASP A 482 25.17 -17.25 -27.00
C ASP A 482 25.05 -18.73 -26.64
N LEU A 483 26.19 -19.42 -26.60
CA LEU A 483 26.32 -20.81 -26.17
C LEU A 483 27.15 -20.93 -24.88
N SER A 484 27.34 -19.83 -24.14
CA SER A 484 28.16 -19.83 -22.93
C SER A 484 27.65 -20.83 -21.89
N HIS A 485 28.55 -21.35 -21.06
CA HIS A 485 28.21 -22.30 -19.99
C HIS A 485 27.46 -23.56 -20.47
N ASN A 486 27.82 -24.08 -21.65
CA ASN A 486 27.44 -25.40 -22.14
C ASN A 486 28.62 -26.40 -22.02
N GLN A 487 28.41 -27.65 -22.44
CA GLN A 487 29.40 -28.74 -22.40
C GLN A 487 30.05 -28.99 -23.77
N ILE A 488 30.18 -27.94 -24.59
CA ILE A 488 30.64 -28.04 -25.97
C ILE A 488 32.12 -28.39 -26.01
N SER A 489 32.43 -29.59 -26.50
CA SER A 489 33.80 -30.12 -26.57
C SER A 489 34.46 -29.92 -27.94
N SER A 490 33.67 -29.65 -28.99
CA SER A 490 34.17 -29.42 -30.34
C SER A 490 33.25 -28.47 -31.12
N LEU A 491 33.87 -27.67 -31.99
CA LEU A 491 33.16 -26.87 -32.99
C LEU A 491 32.88 -27.76 -34.22
N PRO A 492 31.78 -27.51 -34.96
CA PRO A 492 31.48 -28.29 -36.14
C PRO A 492 32.61 -28.09 -37.16
N PRO A 493 32.95 -29.11 -37.96
CA PRO A 493 33.98 -28.97 -38.98
C PRO A 493 33.61 -27.80 -39.89
N VAL A 494 34.44 -26.76 -39.88
CA VAL A 494 34.24 -25.51 -40.62
C VAL A 494 34.02 -25.86 -42.08
N ARG A 495 32.77 -25.79 -42.56
CA ARG A 495 32.53 -25.54 -43.98
C ARG A 495 32.54 -24.02 -44.14
N THR A 496 33.58 -23.53 -44.80
CA THR A 496 33.74 -22.19 -45.34
C THR A 496 32.44 -21.66 -45.95
N VAL A 497 31.60 -20.98 -45.18
CA VAL A 497 30.68 -19.93 -45.64
C VAL A 497 30.39 -18.98 -44.46
N LEU A 498 31.35 -18.13 -44.12
CA LEU A 498 31.08 -16.84 -43.50
C LEU A 498 31.99 -15.85 -44.23
N THR A 499 31.42 -15.15 -45.22
CA THR A 499 31.94 -13.89 -45.78
C THR A 499 31.02 -12.78 -45.36
#